data_AF-A0A929ECL9-F1
#
_entry.id   AF-A0A929ECL9-F1
#
_cell.length_a   1.000
_cell.length_b   1.000
_cell.length_c   1.000
_cell.angle_alpha   90.00
_cell.angle_beta   90.00
_cell.angle_gamma   90.00
#
_symmetry.space_group_name_H-M   'P 1'
#
loop_
_entity.id
_entity.type
_entity.pdbx_description
1 polymer ?
#
loop_
_entity_poly.entity_id
_entity_poly.type
_entity_poly.pdbx_seq_one_letter_code
_entity_poly.pdbx_strand_id
1 'polypeptide(L)'
;NHNDMKGVVKELDIKAKLNLAQFYSEQLPTGETPRALEGPDVLSIKCNRCHGSNGGKPDPEKPRIAGQRQSYISSALNAYKNGDRINSTMQAMSTDLWTVEIEAIAAYYAGK
;
A
#
# COMPACT_ATOMS: atom_id res chain seq x y z
N ASN A 1 5.91 -10.16 -4.94
CA ASN A 1 5.05 -9.33 -5.82
C ASN A 1 3.68 -10.02 -5.95
N HIS A 2 2.69 -9.46 -6.68
CA HIS A 2 1.35 -10.05 -6.76
C HIS A 2 1.32 -11.42 -7.49
N ASN A 3 2.24 -11.66 -8.44
CA ASN A 3 2.36 -12.94 -9.15
C ASN A 3 2.93 -14.04 -8.26
N ASP A 4 3.90 -13.73 -7.38
CA ASP A 4 4.42 -14.70 -6.41
C ASP A 4 3.32 -15.19 -5.46
N MET A 5 2.42 -14.29 -5.05
CA MET A 5 1.32 -14.64 -4.17
C MET A 5 0.21 -15.44 -4.85
N LYS A 6 0.05 -15.37 -6.18
CA LYS A 6 -0.96 -16.17 -6.90
C LYS A 6 -0.75 -17.67 -6.70
N GLY A 7 0.52 -18.12 -6.69
CA GLY A 7 0.86 -19.53 -6.45
C GLY A 7 0.50 -19.96 -5.03
N VAL A 8 0.93 -19.18 -4.03
CA VAL A 8 0.69 -19.48 -2.61
C VAL A 8 -0.80 -19.47 -2.27
N VAL A 9 -1.55 -18.47 -2.73
CA VAL A 9 -2.96 -18.28 -2.38
C VAL A 9 -3.88 -19.31 -3.06
N LYS A 10 -3.47 -19.89 -4.19
CA LYS A 10 -4.22 -20.93 -4.91
C LYS A 10 -4.43 -22.18 -4.05
N GLU A 11 -3.46 -22.51 -3.20
CA GLU A 11 -3.49 -23.69 -2.33
C GLU A 11 -4.23 -23.45 -1.00
N LEU A 12 -4.65 -22.21 -0.71
CA LEU A 12 -5.31 -21.87 0.55
C LEU A 12 -6.84 -22.00 0.44
N ASP A 13 -7.44 -22.76 1.37
CA ASP A 13 -8.88 -22.76 1.59
C ASP A 13 -9.36 -21.49 2.33
N ILE A 14 -10.68 -21.33 2.45
CA ILE A 14 -11.28 -20.14 3.08
C ILE A 14 -10.88 -20.01 4.55
N LYS A 15 -10.79 -21.13 5.28
CA LYS A 15 -10.44 -21.14 6.71
C LYS A 15 -8.99 -20.71 6.91
N ALA A 16 -8.08 -21.21 6.06
CA ALA A 16 -6.68 -20.84 6.06
C ALA A 16 -6.49 -19.34 5.75
N LYS A 17 -7.22 -18.80 4.77
CA LYS A 17 -7.18 -17.36 4.44
C LYS A 17 -7.64 -16.49 5.60
N LEU A 18 -8.71 -16.86 6.30
CA LEU A 18 -9.22 -16.14 7.47
C LEU A 18 -8.21 -16.18 8.63
N ASN A 19 -7.66 -17.35 8.93
CA ASN A 19 -6.65 -17.50 9.98
C ASN A 19 -5.38 -16.68 9.70
N LEU A 20 -4.92 -16.66 8.44
CA LEU A 20 -3.80 -15.82 8.02
C LEU A 20 -4.10 -14.34 8.17
N ALA A 21 -5.29 -13.89 7.74
CA ALA A 21 -5.71 -12.50 7.88
C ALA A 21 -5.74 -12.06 9.34
N GLN A 22 -6.27 -12.92 10.23
CA GLN A 22 -6.30 -12.65 11.66
C GLN A 22 -4.88 -12.57 12.25
N PHE A 23 -4.03 -13.56 11.96
CA PHE A 23 -2.66 -13.60 12.44
C PHE A 23 -1.86 -12.34 12.07
N TYR A 24 -1.90 -11.91 10.80
CA TYR A 24 -1.17 -10.71 10.38
C TYR A 24 -1.81 -9.40 10.85
N SER A 25 -3.09 -9.40 11.24
CA SER A 25 -3.73 -8.22 11.81
C SER A 25 -3.33 -7.95 13.26
N GLU A 26 -2.94 -9.01 13.99
CA GLU A 26 -2.55 -8.96 15.40
C GLU A 26 -1.05 -8.68 15.59
N GLN A 27 -0.25 -8.82 14.53
CA GLN A 27 1.19 -8.54 14.58
C GLN A 27 1.48 -7.04 14.71
N LEU A 28 2.41 -6.70 15.60
CA LEU A 28 2.98 -5.35 15.65
C LEU A 28 3.81 -5.09 14.39
N PRO A 29 3.79 -3.86 13.84
CA PRO A 29 4.58 -3.51 12.68
C PRO A 29 6.07 -3.62 12.99
N THR A 30 6.80 -4.43 12.21
CA THR A 30 8.23 -4.73 12.40
C THR A 30 9.15 -4.01 11.40
N GLY A 31 8.61 -3.14 10.54
CA GLY A 31 9.41 -2.42 9.54
C GLY A 31 10.17 -1.24 10.15
N GLU A 32 11.48 -1.19 9.96
CA GLU A 32 12.28 0.03 10.16
C GLU A 32 11.82 1.07 9.13
N THR A 33 11.46 2.26 9.60
CA THR A 33 11.04 3.39 8.75
C THR A 33 12.28 4.15 8.27
N PRO A 34 12.59 4.20 6.95
CA PRO A 34 13.61 5.10 6.43
C PRO A 34 13.19 6.55 6.71
N ARG A 35 14.13 7.44 7.07
CA ARG A 35 13.81 8.83 7.37
C ARG A 35 13.15 9.52 6.16
N ALA A 36 11.90 9.97 6.33
CA ALA A 36 11.16 10.65 5.27
C ALA A 36 11.85 11.96 4.86
N LEU A 37 12.01 12.17 3.55
CA LEU A 37 12.34 13.47 2.98
C LEU A 37 11.11 14.39 3.13
N GLU A 38 11.31 15.65 3.48
CA GLU A 38 10.21 16.62 3.58
C GLU A 38 9.62 16.94 2.19
N GLY A 39 8.33 16.61 2.01
CA GLY A 39 7.49 16.92 0.84
C GLY A 39 7.10 15.70 -0.01
N PRO A 40 5.80 15.52 -0.40
CA PRO A 40 4.86 16.55 -0.84
C PRO A 40 3.54 16.55 -0.04
N ASP A 41 3.33 17.60 0.76
CA ASP A 41 2.15 17.77 1.62
C ASP A 41 0.83 17.63 0.82
N VAL A 42 0.79 18.19 -0.39
CA VAL A 42 -0.40 18.14 -1.27
C VAL A 42 -0.74 16.75 -1.80
N LEU A 43 0.26 15.92 -2.15
CA LEU A 43 0.01 14.57 -2.66
C LEU A 43 -0.46 13.64 -1.53
N SER A 44 0.13 13.77 -0.34
CA SER A 44 -0.27 12.99 0.84
C SER A 44 -1.70 13.28 1.29
N ILE A 45 -2.19 14.52 1.13
CA ILE A 45 -3.58 14.89 1.50
C ILE A 45 -4.60 14.01 0.78
N LYS A 46 -4.41 13.72 -0.51
CA LYS A 46 -5.35 12.88 -1.28
C LYS A 46 -5.32 11.43 -0.78
N CYS A 47 -4.14 10.89 -0.50
CA CYS A 47 -3.96 9.53 0.00
C CYS A 47 -4.52 9.37 1.43
N ASN A 48 -4.28 10.35 2.30
CA ASN A 48 -4.69 10.34 3.71
C ASN A 48 -6.22 10.34 3.89
N ARG A 49 -6.99 10.85 2.90
CA ARG A 49 -8.47 10.83 2.94
C ARG A 49 -9.04 9.42 3.07
N CYS A 50 -8.37 8.42 2.50
CA CYS A 50 -8.81 7.02 2.59
C CYS A 50 -7.88 6.18 3.46
N HIS A 51 -6.57 6.41 3.40
CA HIS A 51 -5.59 5.61 4.14
C HIS A 51 -5.30 6.14 5.55
N GLY A 52 -5.95 7.22 5.95
CA GLY A 52 -5.90 7.80 7.29
C GLY A 52 -4.74 8.75 7.47
N SER A 53 -4.72 9.42 8.61
CA SER A 53 -3.62 10.31 8.95
C SER A 53 -2.29 9.56 8.85
N ASN A 54 -1.34 10.12 8.10
CA ASN A 54 -0.05 9.52 7.78
C ASN A 54 -0.11 8.09 7.20
N GLY A 55 -1.24 7.64 6.66
CA GLY A 55 -1.40 6.28 6.11
C GLY A 55 -1.62 5.18 7.16
N GLY A 56 -2.03 5.56 8.39
CA GLY A 56 -2.08 4.69 9.56
C GLY A 56 -3.27 3.72 9.68
N LYS A 57 -4.30 3.82 8.83
CA LYS A 57 -5.66 3.22 8.91
C LYS A 57 -6.72 4.02 9.68
N PRO A 58 -7.71 4.61 8.99
CA PRO A 58 -8.94 5.11 9.58
C PRO A 58 -10.10 4.09 9.39
N ASP A 59 -9.97 3.11 8.48
CA ASP A 59 -11.03 2.23 7.98
C ASP A 59 -10.46 0.80 7.70
N PRO A 60 -11.11 -0.29 8.16
CA PRO A 60 -10.72 -1.68 7.89
C PRO A 60 -10.61 -2.05 6.40
N GLU A 61 -11.41 -1.43 5.53
CA GLU A 61 -11.40 -1.69 4.08
C GLU A 61 -10.26 -0.99 3.35
N LYS A 62 -9.60 -0.02 4.00
CA LYS A 62 -8.46 0.71 3.44
C LYS A 62 -7.16 0.22 4.08
N PRO A 63 -6.25 -0.36 3.29
CA PRO A 63 -5.04 -0.94 3.85
C PRO A 63 -4.14 0.14 4.47
N ARG A 64 -3.40 -0.23 5.53
CA ARG A 64 -2.31 0.58 6.09
C ARG A 64 -1.22 0.73 5.03
N ILE A 65 -0.74 1.95 4.81
CA ILE A 65 0.40 2.23 3.92
C ILE A 65 1.60 2.82 4.66
N ALA A 66 1.40 3.36 5.87
CA ALA A 66 2.48 3.73 6.77
C ALA A 66 3.41 2.53 7.03
N GLY A 67 4.71 2.74 6.99
CA GLY A 67 5.76 1.78 7.30
C GLY A 67 5.84 0.63 6.30
N GLN A 68 5.16 0.74 5.16
CA GLN A 68 5.25 -0.24 4.10
C GLN A 68 6.51 -0.01 3.27
N ARG A 69 7.10 -1.09 2.75
CA ARG A 69 8.33 -0.99 1.94
C ARG A 69 8.12 -0.07 0.75
N GLN A 70 9.03 0.89 0.55
CA GLN A 70 9.00 1.83 -0.58
C GLN A 70 8.81 1.09 -1.91
N SER A 71 9.64 0.08 -2.19
CA SER A 71 9.56 -0.72 -3.42
C SER A 71 8.20 -1.38 -3.62
N TYR A 72 7.53 -1.79 -2.53
CA TYR A 72 6.19 -2.34 -2.62
C TYR A 72 5.17 -1.27 -2.99
N ILE A 73 5.20 -0.09 -2.35
CA ILE A 73 4.29 1.01 -2.67
C ILE A 73 4.46 1.45 -4.12
N SER A 74 5.70 1.67 -4.58
CA SER A 74 6.00 2.02 -5.98
C SER A 74 5.47 0.96 -6.94
N SER A 75 5.72 -0.33 -6.68
CA SER A 75 5.24 -1.42 -7.53
C SER A 75 3.72 -1.52 -7.56
N ALA A 76 3.05 -1.29 -6.43
CA ALA A 76 1.60 -1.34 -6.33
C ALA A 76 0.94 -0.19 -7.10
N LEU A 77 1.45 1.04 -6.95
CA LEU A 77 0.93 2.21 -7.68
C LEU A 77 1.09 2.06 -9.20
N ASN A 78 2.26 1.58 -9.65
CA ASN A 78 2.48 1.26 -11.07
C ASN A 78 1.54 0.16 -11.57
N ALA A 79 1.32 -0.90 -10.77
CA ALA A 79 0.40 -1.97 -11.15
C ALA A 79 -1.05 -1.50 -11.24
N TYR A 80 -1.49 -0.57 -10.38
CA TYR A 80 -2.82 0.05 -10.49
C TYR A 80 -2.91 0.94 -11.74
N LYS A 81 -1.90 1.78 -11.99
CA LYS A 81 -1.81 2.67 -13.15
C LYS A 81 -1.90 1.89 -14.47
N ASN A 82 -1.17 0.77 -14.56
CA ASN A 82 -1.11 -0.07 -15.76
C ASN A 82 -2.28 -1.05 -15.90
N GLY A 83 -3.13 -1.18 -14.88
CA GLY A 83 -4.24 -2.15 -14.87
C GLY A 83 -3.85 -3.59 -14.50
N ASP A 84 -2.57 -3.86 -14.22
CA ASP A 84 -2.09 -5.17 -13.74
C ASP A 84 -2.69 -5.56 -12.39
N ARG A 85 -3.07 -4.57 -11.59
CA ARG A 85 -3.81 -4.73 -10.34
C ARG A 85 -5.16 -4.02 -10.47
N ILE A 86 -6.24 -4.79 -10.44
CA ILE A 86 -7.59 -4.27 -10.67
C ILE A 86 -8.18 -3.71 -9.37
N ASN A 87 -8.39 -2.39 -9.34
CA ASN A 87 -9.22 -1.70 -8.35
C ASN A 87 -9.57 -0.32 -8.92
N SER A 88 -10.85 -0.05 -9.20
CA SER A 88 -11.27 1.19 -9.87
C SER A 88 -10.87 2.46 -9.13
N THR A 89 -10.99 2.46 -7.79
CA THR A 89 -10.59 3.60 -6.95
C THR A 89 -9.09 3.85 -7.05
N MET A 90 -8.26 2.83 -6.83
CA MET A 90 -6.81 3.01 -6.85
C MET A 90 -6.25 3.24 -8.26
N GLN A 91 -6.91 2.71 -9.29
CA GLN A 91 -6.58 3.03 -10.68
C GLN A 91 -6.82 4.52 -10.94
N ALA A 92 -8.02 5.05 -10.62
CA ALA A 92 -8.30 6.48 -10.75
C ALA A 92 -7.30 7.36 -9.95
N MET A 93 -6.85 6.88 -8.79
CA MET A 93 -5.85 7.59 -7.97
C MET A 93 -4.42 7.55 -8.55
N SER A 94 -4.11 6.62 -9.44
CA SER A 94 -2.74 6.39 -9.96
C SER A 94 -2.56 6.71 -11.44
N THR A 95 -3.65 6.78 -12.22
CA THR A 95 -3.62 7.06 -13.66
C THR A 95 -2.82 8.32 -13.99
N ASP A 96 -3.03 9.40 -13.23
CA ASP A 96 -2.41 10.70 -13.52
C ASP A 96 -1.05 10.91 -12.82
N LEU A 97 -0.59 9.95 -12.01
CA LEU A 97 0.67 10.09 -11.28
C LEU A 97 1.88 9.89 -12.19
N TRP A 98 2.88 10.74 -12.06
CA TRP A 98 4.14 10.64 -12.76
C TRP A 98 5.09 9.72 -11.96
N THR A 99 6.10 9.15 -12.62
CA THR A 99 7.06 8.25 -11.96
C THR A 99 7.71 8.89 -10.73
N VAL A 100 8.07 10.18 -10.83
CA VAL A 100 8.64 10.94 -9.71
C VAL A 100 7.67 11.12 -8.54
N GLU A 101 6.36 11.26 -8.82
CA GLU A 101 5.34 11.38 -7.78
C GLU A 101 5.09 10.02 -7.10
N ILE A 102 5.09 8.93 -7.88
CA ILE A 102 4.98 7.56 -7.35
C ILE A 102 6.12 7.28 -6.38
N GLU A 103 7.36 7.57 -6.77
CA GLU A 103 8.53 7.36 -5.90
C GLU A 103 8.51 8.27 -4.67
N ALA A 104 8.08 9.52 -4.81
CA ALA A 104 7.95 10.44 -3.68
C ALA A 104 6.88 9.95 -2.67
N ILE A 105 5.71 9.51 -3.16
CA ILE A 105 4.66 8.93 -2.32
C ILE A 105 5.16 7.67 -1.61
N ALA A 106 5.86 6.80 -2.35
CA ALA A 106 6.40 5.57 -1.80
C ALA A 106 7.45 5.81 -0.71
N ALA A 107 8.39 6.73 -0.95
CA ALA A 107 9.41 7.11 0.03
C ALA A 107 8.79 7.75 1.27
N TYR A 108 7.80 8.64 1.09
CA TYR A 108 7.11 9.31 2.19
C TYR A 108 6.44 8.30 3.14
N TYR A 109 5.60 7.40 2.62
CA TYR A 109 4.85 6.45 3.46
C TYR A 109 5.71 5.31 4.02
N ALA A 110 6.81 4.96 3.35
CA ALA A 110 7.79 4.04 3.92
C ALA A 110 8.43 4.58 5.20
N GLY A 111 8.58 5.90 5.29
CA GLY A 111 9.14 6.59 6.46
C GLY A 111 8.16 6.98 7.56
N LYS A 112 6.89 6.55 7.49
CA LYS A 112 5.87 6.80 8.51
C LYS A 112 5.65 5.58 9.39
#